data_AF-A0A1M6PHX8-F1
#
_entry.id   AF-A0A1M6PHX8-F1
#
_cell.length_a   1.000
_cell.length_b   1.000
_cell.length_c   1.000
_cell.angle_alpha   90.00
_cell.angle_beta   90.00
_cell.angle_gamma   90.00
#
_symmetry.space_group_name_H-M   'P 1'
#
loop_
_entity.id
_entity.type
_entity.pdbx_description
1 polymer ?
#
loop_
_entity_poly.entity_id
_entity_poly.type
_entity_poly.pdbx_seq_one_letter_code
_entity_poly.pdbx_strand_id
1 'polypeptide(L)' 'MDTQCKNYKTLYINLTENLKKEVDIINSSDYSKKSLGKFKEAIENLVHINLKNL' A
#
# COMPACT_ATOMS: atom_id res chain seq x y z
N MET A 1 -2.50 -25.22 -13.39
CA MET A 1 -2.78 -24.16 -12.41
C MET A 1 -2.25 -22.86 -12.97
N ASP A 2 -3.17 -22.02 -13.44
CA ASP A 2 -2.94 -20.83 -14.22
C ASP A 2 -1.96 -19.82 -13.59
N THR A 3 -0.98 -19.42 -14.39
CA THR A 3 0.03 -18.39 -14.09
C THR A 3 -0.60 -17.08 -13.61
N GLN A 4 -1.84 -16.78 -14.02
CA GLN A 4 -2.57 -15.59 -13.59
C GLN A 4 -3.00 -15.63 -12.11
N CYS A 5 -3.38 -16.81 -11.58
CA CYS A 5 -3.81 -16.95 -10.19
C CYS A 5 -2.66 -16.71 -9.19
N LYS A 6 -1.43 -17.10 -9.55
CA LYS A 6 -0.22 -16.80 -8.77
C LYS A 6 0.08 -15.30 -8.73
N ASN A 7 -0.13 -14.58 -9.83
CA ASN A 7 0.14 -13.15 -9.90
C ASN A 7 -0.78 -12.33 -8.99
N TYR A 8 -2.08 -12.65 -8.94
CA TYR A 8 -3.01 -11.92 -8.05
C TYR A 8 -2.72 -12.14 -6.57
N LYS A 9 -2.38 -13.36 -6.18
CA LYS A 9 -2.02 -13.65 -4.78
C LYS A 9 -0.78 -12.87 -4.36
N THR A 10 0.24 -12.84 -5.22
CA THR A 10 1.48 -12.09 -4.95
C THR A 10 1.24 -10.58 -4.92
N LEU A 11 0.45 -10.03 -5.86
CA LEU A 11 0.06 -8.62 -5.87
C LEU A 11 -0.68 -8.24 -4.58
N TYR A 12 -1.63 -9.08 -4.14
CA TYR A 12 -2.38 -8.85 -2.90
C TYR A 12 -1.49 -8.88 -1.66
N ILE A 13 -0.58 -9.86 -1.55
CA ILE A 13 0.37 -9.95 -0.44
C ILE A 13 1.25 -8.70 -0.42
N ASN A 14 1.84 -8.31 -1.56
CA ASN A 14 2.71 -7.14 -1.67
C ASN A 14 1.96 -5.84 -1.31
N LEU A 15 0.72 -5.67 -1.78
CA LEU A 15 -0.11 -4.53 -1.42
C LEU A 15 -0.34 -4.50 0.10
N THR A 16 -0.72 -5.62 0.69
CA THR A 16 -0.99 -5.72 2.13
C THR A 16 0.23 -5.42 2.98
N GLU A 17 1.41 -5.91 2.59
CA GLU A 17 2.67 -5.63 3.30
C GLU A 17 3.05 -4.15 3.22
N ASN A 18 2.89 -3.52 2.06
CA ASN A 18 3.19 -2.10 1.91
C ASN A 18 2.19 -1.22 2.69
N LEU A 19 0.90 -1.57 2.69
CA LEU A 19 -0.09 -0.87 3.52
C LEU A 19 0.26 -0.96 5.01
N LYS A 20 0.67 -2.13 5.50
CA LYS A 20 1.11 -2.30 6.90
C LYS A 20 2.30 -1.40 7.24
N LYS A 21 3.30 -1.31 6.35
CA LYS A 21 4.46 -0.42 6.55
C LYS A 21 4.04 1.04 6.68
N GLU A 22 3.16 1.53 5.81
CA GLU A 22 2.66 2.91 5.90
C GLU A 22 1.87 3.16 7.20
N VAL A 23 1.11 2.15 7.67
CA VAL A 23 0.42 2.21 8.97
C VAL A 23 1.42 2.28 10.13
N ASP A 24 2.49 1.48 10.11
CA ASP A 24 3.53 1.53 11.15
C ASP A 24 4.24 2.90 11.15
N ILE A 25 4.51 3.47 9.98
CA ILE A 25 5.10 4.81 9.83
C ILE A 25 4.20 5.86 10.47
N ILE A 26 2.91 5.92 10.12
CA ILE A 26 2.00 6.93 10.70
C ILE A 26 1.80 6.71 12.21
N ASN A 27 1.75 5.45 12.67
CA ASN A 27 1.64 5.13 14.11
C ASN A 27 2.87 5.56 14.92
N SER A 28 4.05 5.56 14.30
CA SER A 28 5.28 6.06 14.90
C SER A 28 5.44 7.59 14.80
N SER A 29 4.51 8.27 14.11
CA SER A 29 4.59 9.71 13.84
C SER A 29 3.91 10.56 14.92
N ASP A 30 4.02 11.87 14.77
CA ASP A 30 3.32 12.86 15.58
C ASP A 30 1.85 13.07 15.19
N TYR A 31 1.33 12.34 14.19
CA TYR A 31 0.00 12.54 13.59
C TYR A 31 -0.28 13.98 13.18
N SER A 32 0.76 14.78 12.90
CA SER A 32 0.56 16.14 12.41
C SER A 32 -0.18 16.14 11.08
N LYS A 33 -0.81 17.27 10.74
CA LYS A 33 -1.43 17.46 9.42
C LYS A 33 -0.48 17.12 8.27
N LYS A 34 0.82 17.38 8.45
CA LYS A 34 1.87 17.03 7.49
C LYS A 34 2.08 15.51 7.41
N SER A 35 2.21 14.83 8.54
CA SER A 35 2.37 13.38 8.60
C SER A 35 1.16 12.63 8.03
N LEU A 36 -0.06 13.08 8.37
CA LEU A 36 -1.31 12.57 7.81
C LEU A 36 -1.43 12.80 6.30
N GLY A 37 -0.99 13.98 5.81
CA GLY A 37 -0.96 14.27 4.38
C GLY A 37 -0.05 13.33 3.61
N LYS A 38 1.17 13.10 4.12
CA LYS A 38 2.13 12.13 3.54
C LYS A 38 1.58 10.71 3.53
N PHE A 39 0.97 10.28 4.63
CA PHE A 39 0.34 8.96 4.71
C PHE A 39 -0.76 8.81 3.65
N LYS A 40 -1.66 9.81 3.52
CA LYS A 40 -2.69 9.80 2.48
C LYS A 40 -2.09 9.65 1.07
N GLU A 41 -1.09 10.45 0.73
CA GLU A 41 -0.42 10.40 -0.58
C GLU A 41 0.24 9.02 -0.84
N ALA A 42 0.83 8.42 0.20
CA ALA A 42 1.43 7.10 0.09
C ALA A 42 0.39 6.00 -0.20
N ILE A 43 -0.76 6.03 0.50
CA ILE A 43 -1.86 5.09 0.25
C ILE A 43 -2.45 5.28 -1.16
N GLU A 44 -2.70 6.52 -1.60
CA GLU A 44 -3.20 6.80 -2.95
C GLU A 44 -2.26 6.27 -4.03
N ASN A 45 -0.94 6.47 -3.87
CA ASN A 45 0.06 5.94 -4.79
C ASN A 45 0.09 4.40 -4.81
N LEU A 46 0.02 3.75 -3.64
CA LEU A 46 -0.02 2.29 -3.55
C LEU A 46 -1.23 1.71 -4.27
N VAL A 47 -2.42 2.29 -4.06
CA VAL A 47 -3.64 1.85 -4.74
C VAL A 47 -3.53 2.07 -6.25
N HIS A 48 -3.07 3.24 -6.68
CA HIS A 48 -2.94 3.57 -8.11
C HIS A 48 -1.98 2.64 -8.86
N ILE A 49 -0.83 2.33 -8.27
CA ILE A 49 0.15 1.40 -8.86
C ILE A 49 -0.46 0.00 -9.00
N ASN A 50 -1.18 -0.47 -7.98
CA ASN A 50 -1.76 -1.81 -8.02
C ASN A 50 -2.95 -1.90 -8.99
N LEU A 51 -3.74 -0.84 -9.15
CA LEU A 51 -4.81 -0.76 -10.15
C LEU A 51 -4.29 -0.66 -11.59
N LYS A 52 -3.12 -0.04 -11.82
CA LYS A 52 -2.48 0.00 -13.15
C LYS A 52 -1.85 -1.33 -13.56
N ASN A 53 -1.49 -2.16 -12.60
CA ASN A 53 -0.87 -3.48 -12.82
C ASN A 53 -1.91 -4.61 -12.97
N LEU A 54 -3.20 -4.28 -12.90
CA LEU A 54 -4.36 -5.15 -13.11
C LEU A 54 -4.81 -5.11 -14.57
#